data_AF-A0AAV8XT88-F1
#
_entry.id   AF-A0AAV8XT88-F1
#
_cell.length_a   1.000
_cell.length_b   1.000
_cell.length_c   1.000
_cell.angle_alpha   90.00
_cell.angle_beta   90.00
_cell.angle_gamma   90.00
#
_symmetry.space_group_name_H-M   'P 1'
#
loop_
_entity.id
_entity.type
_entity.pdbx_description
1 polymer ?
#
loop_
_entity_poly.entity_id
_entity_poly.type
_entity_poly.pdbx_seq_one_letter_code
_entity_poly.pdbx_strand_id
1 'polypeptide(L)'
;MKYEEKICRFCFKTCYMFQALEEMTRKMLDMLLLKNLSTTEQPVMCTNCADTLKNIFDFKSVCLQTRNCIIHFVKNAINAKVDLKDIMYLSKKEEESVISKLIPYAIFV
;
A
#
# COMPACT_ATOMS: atom_id res chain seq x y z
N MET A 1 15.99 -19.83 -30.83
CA MET A 1 15.71 -19.96 -29.39
C MET A 1 14.20 -19.91 -29.22
N LYS A 2 13.56 -20.93 -28.63
CA LYS A 2 12.12 -20.90 -28.34
C LYS A 2 11.93 -20.22 -26.99
N TYR A 3 11.18 -19.12 -26.95
CA TYR A 3 10.75 -18.53 -25.69
C TYR A 3 9.60 -19.38 -25.12
N GLU A 4 9.64 -19.67 -23.82
CA GLU A 4 8.57 -20.41 -23.15
C GLU A 4 7.36 -19.47 -23.02
N GLU A 5 6.26 -19.80 -23.70
CA GLU A 5 5.01 -19.04 -23.61
C GLU A 5 4.20 -19.50 -22.41
N LYS A 6 3.83 -18.58 -21.52
CA LYS A 6 2.96 -18.87 -20.38
C LYS A 6 1.76 -17.94 -20.35
N ILE A 7 0.69 -18.38 -19.70
CA ILE A 7 -0.52 -17.59 -19.49
C ILE A 7 -0.39 -16.89 -18.13
N CYS A 8 -0.49 -15.55 -18.13
CA CYS A 8 -0.51 -14.77 -16.89
C CYS A 8 -1.78 -15.06 -16.09
N ARG A 9 -1.64 -15.35 -14.80
CA ARG A 9 -2.77 -15.72 -13.93
C ARG A 9 -3.78 -14.60 -13.69
N PHE A 10 -3.37 -13.35 -13.86
CA PHE A 10 -4.16 -12.17 -13.52
C PHE A 10 -4.95 -11.60 -14.70
N CYS A 11 -4.31 -11.50 -15.87
CA CYS A 11 -4.94 -10.94 -17.07
C CYS A 11 -5.35 -12.00 -18.09
N PHE A 12 -5.01 -13.27 -17.86
CA PHE A 12 -5.28 -14.40 -18.75
C PHE A 12 -4.73 -14.24 -20.18
N LYS A 13 -3.70 -13.41 -20.36
CA LYS A 13 -2.99 -13.22 -21.63
C LYS A 13 -1.70 -14.03 -21.66
N THR A 14 -1.31 -14.47 -22.84
CA THR A 14 0.02 -15.07 -23.09
C THR A 14 1.11 -14.02 -22.88
N CYS A 15 2.21 -14.40 -22.24
CA CYS A 15 3.37 -13.56 -22.01
C CYS A 15 4.68 -14.34 -22.15
N TYR A 16 5.69 -13.67 -22.72
CA TYR A 16 7.06 -14.16 -22.84
C TYR A 16 7.93 -13.76 -21.65
N MET A 17 7.59 -12.63 -21.04
CA MET A 17 8.25 -12.10 -19.84
C MET A 17 7.30 -12.30 -18.66
N PHE A 18 7.69 -13.17 -17.74
CA PHE A 18 6.91 -13.49 -16.57
C PHE A 18 7.82 -13.67 -15.35
N GLN A 19 7.24 -13.44 -14.19
CA GLN A 19 7.87 -13.68 -12.90
C GLN A 19 7.08 -14.74 -12.14
N ALA A 20 7.79 -15.57 -11.39
CA ALA A 20 7.18 -16.49 -10.45
C ALA A 20 6.50 -15.69 -9.34
N LEU A 21 5.41 -16.23 -8.80
CA LEU A 21 4.77 -15.68 -7.62
C LEU A 21 5.59 -16.04 -6.37
N GLU A 22 6.62 -15.25 -6.12
CA GLU A 22 7.49 -15.33 -4.94
C GLU A 22 6.74 -14.95 -3.66
N GLU A 23 7.35 -15.23 -2.51
CA GLU A 23 6.74 -15.02 -1.19
C GLU A 23 6.31 -13.56 -0.97
N MET A 24 7.13 -12.59 -1.37
CA MET A 24 6.80 -11.17 -1.20
C MET A 24 5.57 -10.78 -2.02
N THR A 25 5.50 -11.24 -3.27
CA THR A 25 4.33 -11.01 -4.13
C THR A 25 3.07 -11.65 -3.55
N ARG A 26 3.19 -12.84 -2.95
CA ARG A 26 2.08 -13.48 -2.22
C ARG A 26 1.64 -12.66 -1.02
N LYS A 27 2.58 -12.13 -0.23
CA LYS A 27 2.27 -11.22 0.90
C LYS A 27 1.56 -9.95 0.45
N MET A 28 1.96 -9.36 -0.68
CA MET A 28 1.27 -8.20 -1.27
C MET A 28 -0.16 -8.56 -1.66
N LEU A 29 -0.36 -9.67 -2.37
CA LEU A 29 -1.69 -10.15 -2.75
C LEU A 29 -2.58 -10.45 -1.54
N ASP A 30 -2.00 -11.03 -0.49
CA ASP A 30 -2.65 -11.28 0.79
C ASP A 30 -3.12 -9.97 1.43
N MET A 31 -2.25 -8.95 1.48
CA MET A 31 -2.60 -7.63 2.01
C MET A 31 -3.69 -6.94 1.16
N LEU A 32 -3.69 -7.20 -0.14
CA LEU A 32 -4.70 -6.69 -1.06
C LEU A 32 -5.98 -7.53 -1.09
N LEU A 33 -6.06 -8.63 -0.34
CA LEU A 33 -7.17 -9.59 -0.35
C LEU A 33 -7.42 -10.22 -1.73
N LEU A 34 -6.40 -10.28 -2.58
CA LEU A 34 -6.42 -10.90 -3.91
C LEU A 34 -6.10 -12.40 -3.84
N LYS A 35 -6.67 -13.08 -2.83
CA LYS A 35 -6.38 -14.49 -2.49
C LYS A 35 -7.22 -15.42 -3.35
N ASN A 36 -6.69 -15.84 -4.51
CA ASN A 36 -7.11 -17.11 -5.13
C ASN A 36 -6.10 -17.62 -6.16
N LEU A 37 -4.84 -17.79 -5.71
CA LEU A 37 -3.79 -18.43 -6.49
C LEU A 37 -3.68 -19.95 -6.24
N SER A 38 -4.37 -20.47 -5.23
CA SER A 38 -4.28 -21.87 -4.78
C SER A 38 -4.78 -22.89 -5.80
N THR A 39 -5.60 -22.45 -6.76
CA THR A 39 -6.22 -23.30 -7.78
C THR A 39 -5.36 -23.48 -9.03
N THR A 40 -4.16 -22.89 -9.06
CA THR A 40 -3.28 -22.94 -10.23
C THR A 40 -1.95 -23.52 -9.81
N GLU A 41 -1.53 -24.60 -10.46
CA GLU A 41 -0.18 -25.15 -10.30
C GLU A 41 0.82 -24.19 -10.93
N GLN A 42 1.83 -23.77 -10.16
CA GLN A 42 2.91 -22.87 -10.59
C GLN A 42 2.41 -21.60 -11.32
N PRO A 43 1.56 -20.78 -10.69
CA PRO A 43 1.03 -19.59 -11.34
C PRO A 43 2.15 -18.59 -11.63
N VAL A 44 2.08 -17.95 -12.80
CA VAL A 44 3.00 -16.90 -13.21
C VAL A 44 2.27 -15.58 -13.42
N MET A 45 3.02 -14.48 -13.30
CA MET A 45 2.51 -13.13 -13.49
C MET A 45 3.36 -12.43 -14.55
N CYS A 46 2.71 -11.79 -15.53
CA CYS A 46 3.41 -10.95 -16.49
C CYS A 46 3.87 -9.64 -15.86
N THR A 47 4.88 -9.00 -16.44
CA THR A 47 5.47 -7.75 -15.93
C THR A 47 4.44 -6.64 -15.73
N ASN A 48 3.53 -6.43 -16.69
CA ASN A 48 2.48 -5.40 -16.56
C ASN A 48 1.57 -5.63 -15.34
N CYS A 49 1.22 -6.89 -15.05
CA CYS A 49 0.43 -7.21 -13.87
C CYS A 49 1.23 -7.02 -12.58
N ALA A 50 2.54 -7.29 -12.61
CA ALA A 50 3.44 -7.04 -11.48
C ALA A 50 3.55 -5.54 -11.16
N ASP A 51 3.75 -4.70 -12.18
CA ASP A 51 3.82 -3.25 -12.02
C ASP A 51 2.48 -2.69 -11.50
N THR A 52 1.38 -3.20 -12.03
CA THR A 52 0.03 -2.84 -11.57
C THR A 52 -0.18 -3.25 -10.10
N LEU A 53 0.24 -4.46 -9.73
CA LEU A 53 0.16 -4.96 -8.36
C LEU A 53 0.94 -4.06 -7.40
N LYS A 54 2.16 -3.67 -7.78
CA LYS A 54 3.01 -2.76 -7.01
C LYS A 54 2.32 -1.40 -6.82
N ASN A 55 1.78 -0.80 -7.88
CA ASN A 55 1.08 0.48 -7.80
C ASN A 55 -0.15 0.41 -6.87
N ILE A 56 -0.92 -0.68 -6.93
CA ILE A 56 -2.06 -0.90 -6.03
C ILE A 56 -1.59 -1.04 -4.57
N PHE A 57 -0.51 -1.79 -4.35
CA PHE A 57 0.07 -1.98 -3.03
C PHE A 57 0.59 -0.66 -2.43
N ASP A 58 1.30 0.13 -3.22
CA ASP A 58 1.83 1.44 -2.81
C ASP A 58 0.67 2.39 -2.49
N PHE A 59 -0.36 2.45 -3.34
CA PHE A 59 -1.56 3.23 -3.07
C PHE A 59 -2.23 2.83 -1.75
N LYS A 60 -2.42 1.52 -1.51
CA LYS A 60 -3.01 1.03 -0.26
C LYS A 60 -2.16 1.41 0.95
N SER A 61 -0.84 1.32 0.83
CA SER A 61 0.09 1.68 1.90
C SER A 61 -0.04 3.16 2.28
N VAL A 62 -0.12 4.05 1.28
CA VAL A 62 -0.39 5.49 1.50
C VAL A 62 -1.75 5.72 2.18
N CYS A 63 -2.81 5.01 1.76
CA CYS A 63 -4.10 5.09 2.42
C CYS A 63 -4.05 4.64 3.88
N LEU A 64 -3.33 3.56 4.20
CA LEU A 64 -3.18 3.05 5.56
C LEU A 64 -2.41 4.03 6.45
N GLN A 65 -1.32 4.60 5.95
CA GLN A 65 -0.55 5.65 6.64
C GLN A 65 -1.43 6.87 6.93
N THR A 66 -2.11 7.39 5.90
CA THR A 66 -3.01 8.54 6.05
C THR A 66 -4.11 8.27 7.08
N ARG A 67 -4.72 7.08 7.04
CA ARG A 67 -5.72 6.67 8.02
C ARG A 67 -5.15 6.64 9.44
N ASN A 68 -3.94 6.12 9.62
CA ASN A 68 -3.29 6.07 10.93
C ASN A 68 -3.02 7.48 11.47
N CYS A 69 -2.57 8.42 10.63
CA CYS A 69 -2.43 9.83 10.99
C CYS A 69 -3.78 10.41 11.44
N ILE A 70 -4.85 10.22 10.65
CA ILE A 70 -6.20 10.71 11.00
C ILE A 70 -6.66 10.13 12.35
N ILE A 71 -6.51 8.82 12.58
CA ILE A 71 -6.89 8.18 13.85
C ILE A 71 -6.09 8.78 15.02
N HIS A 72 -4.80 9.01 14.85
CA HIS A 72 -3.96 9.63 15.87
C HIS A 72 -4.40 11.05 16.21
N PHE A 73 -4.63 11.89 15.19
CA PHE A 73 -5.13 13.25 15.38
C PHE A 73 -6.50 13.28 16.05
N VAL A 74 -7.44 12.45 15.61
CA VAL A 74 -8.80 12.38 16.19
C VAL A 74 -8.77 11.92 17.65
N LYS A 75 -7.92 10.95 18.00
CA LYS A 75 -7.78 10.49 19.39
C LYS A 75 -7.25 11.57 20.33
N ASN A 76 -6.35 12.42 19.84
CA ASN A 76 -5.72 13.46 20.65
C ASN A 76 -6.46 14.80 20.62
N ALA A 77 -7.30 15.04 19.60
CA ALA A 77 -8.14 16.22 19.46
C ALA A 77 -9.41 16.07 20.31
N ILE A 78 -9.30 16.30 21.62
CA ILE A 78 -10.47 16.32 22.51
C ILE A 78 -11.31 17.56 22.17
N ASN A 79 -12.49 17.37 21.57
CA ASN A 79 -13.53 18.38 21.28
C ASN A 79 -13.23 19.45 20.21
N ALA A 80 -12.13 19.35 19.47
CA ALA A 80 -11.84 20.27 18.38
C ALA A 80 -12.48 19.80 17.05
N LYS A 81 -13.10 20.72 16.30
CA LYS A 81 -13.39 20.48 14.88
C LYS A 81 -12.07 20.45 14.13
N VAL A 82 -11.76 19.33 13.49
CA VAL A 82 -10.51 19.18 12.72
C VAL A 82 -10.85 19.13 11.23
N ASP A 83 -10.22 20.00 10.43
CA ASP A 83 -10.30 19.92 8.96
C ASP A 83 -9.34 18.83 8.46
N LEU A 84 -9.84 17.92 7.63
CA LEU A 84 -9.05 16.87 7.00
C LEU A 84 -7.91 17.43 6.14
N LYS A 85 -8.09 18.61 5.54
CA LYS A 85 -7.04 19.28 4.77
C LYS A 85 -5.82 19.62 5.62
N ASP A 86 -6.05 20.06 6.86
CA ASP A 86 -4.98 20.41 7.79
C ASP A 86 -4.21 19.16 8.23
N ILE A 87 -4.92 18.06 8.49
CA ILE A 87 -4.30 16.75 8.79
C ILE A 87 -3.42 16.28 7.62
N MET A 88 -3.94 16.34 6.39
CA MET A 88 -3.21 15.92 5.19
C MET A 88 -2.01 16.82 4.85
N TYR A 89 -2.05 18.10 5.22
CA TYR A 89 -0.92 19.01 5.07
C TYR A 89 0.21 18.67 6.06
N LEU A 90 -0.16 18.32 7.30
CA LEU A 90 0.80 17.96 8.34
C LEU A 90 1.45 16.59 8.07
N SER A 91 0.68 15.60 7.61
CA SER A 91 1.20 14.26 7.28
C SER A 91 2.21 14.26 6.12
N LYS A 92 2.19 15.29 5.26
CA LYS A 92 3.18 15.47 4.19
C LYS A 92 4.49 16.15 4.65
N LYS A 93 4.50 16.74 5.84
CA LYS A 93 5.67 17.43 6.43
C LYS A 93 6.42 16.59 7.48
N GLU A 94 5.99 15.35 7.69
CA GLU A 94 6.50 14.43 8.71
C GLU A 94 7.90 13.83 8.43
N GLU A 95 8.76 14.47 7.63
CA GLU A 95 10.18 14.10 7.59
C GLU A 95 11.07 14.90 8.56
N GLU A 96 10.70 16.09 9.08
CA GLU A 96 11.66 16.81 9.97
C GLU A 96 11.12 17.66 11.16
N SER A 97 9.83 18.04 11.29
CA SER A 97 9.48 19.06 12.31
C SER A 97 8.17 18.94 13.08
N VAL A 98 7.50 17.78 13.08
CA VAL A 98 6.21 17.66 13.79
C VAL A 98 6.40 17.31 15.27
N ILE A 99 7.41 16.51 15.64
CA ILE A 99 7.66 16.17 17.06
C ILE A 99 7.97 17.44 17.88
N SER A 100 8.74 18.39 17.34
CA SER A 100 9.07 19.64 18.05
C SER A 100 7.91 20.64 18.12
N LYS A 101 6.94 20.57 17.19
CA LYS A 101 5.76 21.45 17.16
C LYS A 101 4.58 20.93 17.96
N LEU A 102 4.62 19.68 18.41
CA LEU A 102 3.63 19.09 19.32
C LEU A 102 3.97 19.29 20.80
N ILE A 103 5.21 19.69 21.14
CA ILE A 103 5.64 20.01 22.51
C ILE A 103 4.77 21.08 23.19
N PRO A 104 4.33 22.17 22.51
CA PRO A 104 3.46 23.17 23.14
C PRO A 104 2.05 22.66 23.48
N TYR A 105 1.59 21.58 22.84
CA TYR A 105 0.26 20.99 23.07
C TYR A 105 0.29 19.85 24.10
N ALA A 106 1.49 19.41 24.51
CA ALA A 106 1.68 18.36 25.52
C ALA A 106 2.02 18.90 26.92
N ILE A 107 2.24 20.22 27.08
CA ILE A 107 2.52 20.85 28.37
C ILE A 107 1.37 21.81 28.72
N PHE A 108 0.24 21.23 29.09
CA PHE A 108 -0.76 21.82 29.99
C PHE A 108 -1.47 20.70 30.76
N VAL A 109 -0.69 19.83 31.38
CA VAL A 109 -1.00 19.14 32.66
C VAL A 109 0.32 18.96 33.40
#